data_AF-A0A6S6RTN6-F1
#
_entry.id   AF-A0A6S6RTN6-F1
#
_cell.length_a   1.000
_cell.length_b   1.000
_cell.length_c   1.000
_cell.angle_alpha   90.00
_cell.angle_beta   90.00
_cell.angle_gamma   90.00
#
_symmetry.space_group_name_H-M   'P 1'
#
loop_
_entity.id
_entity.type
_entity.pdbx_description
1 polymer ?
#
loop_
_entity_poly.entity_id
_entity_poly.type
_entity_poly.pdbx_seq_one_letter_code
_entity_poly.pdbx_strand_id
1 'polypeptide(L)'
;MFIDPKEQQIDAAVEIGTPFIEIHTGAYADAKSELKQQEEFKRIKQAISYATEKKIKVNAGHGLTYHNVQRIPQLPDIYELNIGHAIIGRALFSGMATAVTDMKKILREARC
;
A
#
# COMPACT_ATOMS: atom_id res chain seq x y z
N MET A 1 -11.93 -6.08 -0.21
CA MET A 1 -11.33 -7.43 -0.24
C MET A 1 -9.82 -7.30 -0.24
N PHE A 2 -9.09 -8.06 0.58
CA PHE A 2 -7.61 -8.03 0.63
C PHE A 2 -7.03 -9.10 -0.30
N ILE A 3 -6.16 -8.70 -1.24
CA ILE A 3 -5.70 -9.57 -2.33
C ILE A 3 -4.23 -9.34 -2.68
N ASP A 4 -3.64 -10.33 -3.34
CA ASP A 4 -2.33 -10.20 -3.98
C ASP A 4 -2.41 -9.23 -5.19
N PRO A 5 -1.30 -8.60 -5.60
CA PRO A 5 -1.21 -7.88 -6.87
C PRO A 5 -1.17 -8.87 -8.04
N LYS A 6 -2.33 -9.45 -8.38
CA LYS A 6 -2.56 -10.40 -9.49
C LYS A 6 -3.88 -10.05 -10.17
N GLU A 7 -3.86 -9.90 -11.49
CA GLU A 7 -5.04 -9.53 -12.31
C GLU A 7 -6.23 -10.47 -12.09
N GLN A 8 -5.97 -11.78 -12.02
CA GLN A 8 -7.01 -12.80 -11.76
C GLN A 8 -7.78 -12.56 -10.45
N GLN A 9 -7.12 -12.09 -9.39
CA GLN A 9 -7.79 -11.77 -8.12
C GLN A 9 -8.55 -10.45 -8.19
N ILE A 10 -8.09 -9.51 -9.03
CA ILE A 10 -8.77 -8.25 -9.28
C ILE A 10 -10.05 -8.51 -10.10
N ASP A 11 -9.99 -9.35 -11.14
CA ASP A 11 -11.16 -9.72 -11.93
C ASP A 11 -12.22 -10.40 -11.06
N ALA A 12 -11.81 -11.33 -10.19
CA ALA A 12 -12.72 -11.93 -9.21
C ALA A 12 -13.34 -10.88 -8.26
N ALA A 13 -12.57 -9.85 -7.86
CA ALA A 13 -13.08 -8.75 -7.05
C ALA A 13 -14.19 -7.97 -7.77
N VAL A 14 -13.98 -7.70 -9.05
CA VAL A 14 -14.90 -6.98 -9.92
C VAL A 14 -16.17 -7.79 -10.14
N GLU A 15 -16.06 -9.10 -10.40
CA GLU A 15 -17.20 -10.01 -10.58
C GLU A 15 -18.10 -10.08 -9.34
N ILE A 16 -17.49 -10.07 -8.15
CA ILE A 16 -18.22 -10.05 -6.87
C ILE A 16 -18.87 -8.66 -6.61
N GLY A 17 -18.44 -7.61 -7.33
CA GLY A 17 -18.98 -6.26 -7.20
C GLY A 17 -18.51 -5.54 -5.94
N THR A 18 -17.34 -5.89 -5.39
CA THR A 18 -16.80 -5.18 -4.22
C THR A 18 -16.41 -3.74 -4.59
N PRO A 19 -16.76 -2.74 -3.78
CA PRO A 19 -16.41 -1.34 -4.07
C PRO A 19 -14.92 -1.03 -3.86
N PHE A 20 -14.23 -1.83 -3.04
CA PHE A 20 -12.83 -1.64 -2.68
C PHE A 20 -12.05 -2.95 -2.67
N ILE A 21 -10.80 -2.87 -3.12
CA ILE A 21 -9.76 -3.86 -2.84
C ILE A 21 -8.63 -3.23 -2.05
N GLU A 22 -7.88 -4.06 -1.32
CA GLU A 22 -6.63 -3.68 -0.68
C GLU A 22 -5.52 -4.59 -1.20
N ILE A 23 -4.53 -4.00 -1.86
CA ILE A 23 -3.39 -4.72 -2.44
C ILE A 23 -2.37 -5.05 -1.35
N HIS A 24 -1.99 -6.32 -1.27
CA HIS A 24 -1.00 -6.82 -0.34
C HIS A 24 0.41 -6.32 -0.71
N THR A 25 0.95 -5.41 0.11
CA THR A 25 2.29 -4.83 -0.06
C THR A 25 3.41 -5.57 0.70
N GLY A 26 3.14 -6.70 1.34
CA GLY A 26 4.14 -7.41 2.14
C GLY A 26 5.33 -7.96 1.35
N ALA A 27 5.15 -8.47 0.12
CA ALA A 27 6.29 -8.91 -0.71
C ALA A 27 7.26 -7.73 -1.02
N TYR A 28 6.71 -6.54 -1.24
CA TYR A 28 7.48 -5.30 -1.36
C TYR A 28 8.18 -4.91 -0.06
N ALA A 29 7.49 -5.02 1.08
CA ALA A 29 8.04 -4.70 2.39
C ALA A 29 9.16 -5.65 2.84
N ASP A 30 9.03 -6.94 2.52
CA ASP A 30 9.95 -8.00 2.96
C ASP A 30 11.12 -8.23 2.00
N ALA A 31 11.11 -7.58 0.83
CA ALA A 31 12.15 -7.69 -0.19
C ALA A 31 13.54 -7.45 0.40
N LYS A 32 14.44 -8.42 0.18
CA LYS A 32 15.81 -8.41 0.76
C LYS A 32 16.85 -7.67 -0.09
N SER A 33 16.45 -7.17 -1.25
CA SER A 33 17.31 -6.37 -2.12
C SER A 33 16.50 -5.27 -2.80
N GLU A 34 17.16 -4.17 -3.16
CA GLU A 34 16.55 -3.06 -3.89
C GLU A 34 15.96 -3.53 -5.23
N LEU A 35 16.64 -4.46 -5.91
CA LEU A 35 16.16 -5.02 -7.17
C LEU A 35 14.82 -5.75 -6.98
N LYS A 36 14.70 -6.62 -5.96
CA LYS A 36 13.43 -7.30 -5.66
C LYS A 36 12.35 -6.31 -5.22
N GLN A 37 12.71 -5.32 -4.41
CA GLN A 37 11.78 -4.30 -3.98
C GLN A 37 11.25 -3.48 -5.18
N GLN A 38 12.11 -3.19 -6.16
CA GLN A 38 11.73 -2.52 -7.41
C GLN A 38 10.79 -3.38 -8.26
N GLU A 39 11.02 -4.69 -8.35
CA GLU A 39 10.16 -5.64 -9.06
C GLU A 39 8.77 -5.71 -8.43
N GLU A 40 8.69 -5.88 -7.11
CA GLU A 40 7.41 -5.91 -6.40
C GLU A 40 6.68 -4.55 -6.48
N PHE A 41 7.41 -3.44 -6.44
CA PHE A 41 6.82 -2.12 -6.67
C PHE A 41 6.20 -1.99 -8.07
N LYS A 42 6.88 -2.46 -9.12
CA LYS A 42 6.34 -2.46 -10.48
C LYS A 42 5.06 -3.31 -10.56
N ARG A 43 5.06 -4.47 -9.90
CA ARG A 43 3.91 -5.37 -9.85
C ARG A 43 2.72 -4.74 -9.14
N ILE A 44 2.94 -4.07 -8.00
CA ILE A 44 1.91 -3.30 -7.29
C ILE A 44 1.36 -2.17 -8.19
N LYS A 45 2.23 -1.42 -8.86
CA LYS A 45 1.84 -0.33 -9.77
C LYS A 45 0.96 -0.85 -10.93
N GLN A 46 1.34 -1.97 -11.54
CA GLN A 46 0.55 -2.60 -12.61
C GLN A 46 -0.82 -3.07 -12.12
N ALA A 47 -0.87 -3.73 -10.96
CA ALA A 47 -2.11 -4.19 -10.34
C ALA A 47 -3.06 -3.02 -10.01
N ILE A 48 -2.52 -1.93 -9.47
CA ILE A 48 -3.30 -0.71 -9.18
C ILE A 48 -3.85 -0.10 -10.48
N SER A 49 -3.02 0.03 -11.52
CA SER A 49 -3.47 0.54 -12.83
C SER A 49 -4.61 -0.31 -13.40
N TYR A 50 -4.44 -1.63 -13.38
CA TYR A 50 -5.45 -2.58 -13.88
C TYR A 50 -6.77 -2.47 -13.09
N ALA A 51 -6.69 -2.41 -11.77
CA ALA A 51 -7.86 -2.23 -10.92
C ALA A 51 -8.59 -0.90 -11.20
N THR A 52 -7.83 0.19 -11.38
CA THR A 52 -8.40 1.51 -11.71
C THR A 52 -9.14 1.50 -13.04
N GLU A 53 -8.61 0.82 -14.07
CA GLU A 53 -9.30 0.63 -15.36
C GLU A 53 -10.65 -0.09 -15.20
N LYS A 54 -10.74 -1.00 -14.24
CA LYS A 54 -11.99 -1.70 -13.87
C LYS A 54 -12.89 -0.88 -12.92
N LYS A 55 -12.51 0.37 -12.60
CA LYS A 55 -13.25 1.31 -11.74
C LYS A 55 -13.43 0.84 -10.30
N ILE A 56 -12.59 -0.07 -9.81
CA ILE A 56 -12.57 -0.45 -8.40
C ILE A 56 -11.58 0.44 -7.64
N LYS A 57 -11.96 0.88 -6.44
CA LYS A 57 -11.08 1.72 -5.61
C LYS A 57 -10.02 0.85 -4.94
N VAL A 58 -8.79 1.35 -4.89
CA VAL A 58 -7.64 0.57 -4.42
C VAL A 58 -7.04 1.17 -3.17
N ASN A 59 -6.96 0.36 -2.12
CA ASN A 59 -6.19 0.61 -0.91
C ASN A 59 -4.89 -0.23 -0.94
N ALA A 60 -3.97 0.04 -0.03
CA ALA A 60 -2.79 -0.78 0.24
C ALA A 60 -2.33 -0.59 1.70
N GLY A 61 -1.27 -1.26 2.18
CA GLY A 61 -0.71 -0.90 3.49
C GLY A 61 0.03 -1.98 4.26
N HIS A 62 -0.18 -3.26 3.94
CA HIS A 62 0.45 -4.37 4.65
C HIS A 62 1.98 -4.31 4.63
N GLY A 63 2.62 -4.30 5.80
CA GLY A 63 4.08 -4.27 5.94
C GLY A 63 4.74 -2.92 5.67
N LEU A 64 3.98 -1.85 5.38
CA LEU A 64 4.57 -0.52 5.19
C LEU A 64 5.12 0.04 6.52
N THR A 65 6.26 0.72 6.41
CA THR A 65 7.04 1.29 7.51
C THR A 65 7.44 2.72 7.17
N TYR A 66 7.99 3.45 8.15
CA TYR A 66 8.50 4.80 7.95
C TYR A 66 9.66 4.90 6.92
N HIS A 67 10.27 3.78 6.53
CA HIS A 67 11.43 3.75 5.64
C HIS A 67 11.14 3.23 4.23
N ASN A 68 10.03 2.52 4.03
CA ASN A 68 9.66 1.98 2.71
C ASN A 68 8.33 2.55 2.18
N VAL A 69 7.59 3.33 2.97
CA VAL A 69 6.27 3.82 2.55
C VAL A 69 6.36 4.86 1.42
N GLN A 70 7.46 5.60 1.30
CA GLN A 70 7.61 6.82 0.48
C GLN A 70 7.20 6.63 -0.99
N ARG A 71 7.38 5.45 -1.56
CA ARG A 71 7.11 5.20 -2.97
C ARG A 71 5.65 4.89 -3.27
N ILE A 72 4.91 4.37 -2.30
CA ILE A 72 3.53 3.92 -2.49
C ILE A 72 2.57 5.11 -2.69
N PRO A 73 2.60 6.20 -1.90
CA PRO A 73 1.74 7.38 -2.09
C PRO A 73 1.92 8.10 -3.42
N GLN A 74 3.04 7.89 -4.12
CA GLN A 74 3.30 8.46 -5.44
C GLN A 74 2.40 7.84 -6.53
N LEU A 75 1.73 6.71 -6.23
CA LEU A 75 0.76 6.10 -7.12
C LEU A 75 -0.60 6.83 -6.95
N PRO A 76 -1.04 7.62 -7.94
CA PRO A 76 -2.17 8.55 -7.78
C PRO A 76 -3.49 7.82 -7.49
N ASP A 77 -3.62 6.60 -8.00
CA ASP A 77 -4.83 5.78 -7.94
C ASP A 77 -5.07 5.09 -6.59
N ILE A 78 -4.13 5.24 -5.64
CA ILE A 78 -4.33 4.75 -4.28
C ILE A 78 -5.29 5.69 -3.53
N TYR A 79 -6.38 5.11 -3.04
CA TYR A 79 -7.37 5.79 -2.23
C TYR A 79 -6.90 5.96 -0.77
N GLU A 80 -6.47 4.88 -0.12
CA GLU A 80 -6.07 4.87 1.29
C GLU A 80 -4.90 3.91 1.57
N LEU A 81 -4.10 4.22 2.61
CA LEU A 81 -3.04 3.36 3.13
C LEU A 81 -3.32 2.91 4.58
N ASN A 82 -3.56 1.61 4.76
CA ASN A 82 -3.85 0.97 6.04
C ASN A 82 -2.59 0.44 6.70
N ILE A 83 -2.01 1.21 7.63
CA ILE A 83 -0.72 0.91 8.26
C ILE A 83 -0.91 0.67 9.76
N GLY A 84 -0.54 -0.53 10.24
CA GLY A 84 -0.73 -0.95 11.63
C GLY A 84 0.59 -1.11 12.40
N HIS A 85 1.23 -2.27 12.26
CA HIS A 85 2.38 -2.69 13.07
C HIS A 85 3.50 -1.64 13.20
N ALA A 86 3.86 -0.96 12.11
CA ALA A 86 4.91 0.05 12.15
C ALA A 86 4.55 1.25 13.05
N ILE A 87 3.29 1.71 13.00
CA ILE A 87 2.80 2.81 13.84
C ILE A 87 2.80 2.39 15.31
N ILE A 88 2.30 1.19 15.62
CA ILE A 88 2.29 0.67 17.00
C ILE A 88 3.73 0.54 17.53
N GLY A 89 4.65 -0.03 16.74
CA GLY A 89 6.05 -0.16 17.13
C GLY A 89 6.72 1.19 17.44
N ARG A 90 6.44 2.21 16.61
CA ARG A 90 6.92 3.59 16.85
C ARG A 90 6.26 4.25 18.06
N ALA A 91 4.98 3.97 18.30
CA ALA A 91 4.21 4.54 19.40
C ALA A 91 4.73 4.11 20.78
N LEU A 92 5.33 2.92 20.89
CA LEU A 92 5.96 2.45 22.13
C LEU A 92 7.09 3.37 22.62
N PHE A 93 7.73 4.11 21.71
CA PHE A 93 8.86 5.00 22.03
C PHE A 93 8.49 6.48 22.00
N SER A 94 7.54 6.87 21.15
CA SER A 94 7.23 8.28 20.85
C SER A 94 5.80 8.70 21.21
N GLY A 95 4.97 7.75 21.65
CA GLY A 95 3.54 7.94 21.86
C GLY A 95 2.72 7.82 20.57
N MET A 96 1.45 7.45 20.70
CA MET A 96 0.53 7.21 19.57
C MET A 96 0.34 8.46 18.69
N ALA A 97 0.15 9.63 19.31
CA ALA A 97 -0.11 10.87 18.59
C ALA A 97 1.05 11.26 17.66
N THR A 98 2.28 11.14 18.16
CA THR A 98 3.51 11.41 17.40
C THR A 98 3.66 10.39 16.28
N ALA A 99 3.52 9.10 16.57
CA ALA A 99 3.66 8.03 15.57
C ALA A 99 2.71 8.20 14.37
N VAL A 100 1.44 8.52 14.63
CA VAL A 100 0.43 8.76 13.59
C VAL A 100 0.75 10.04 12.80
N THR A 101 1.10 11.12 13.49
CA THR A 101 1.42 12.41 12.85
C THR A 101 2.65 12.30 11.95
N ASP A 102 3.71 11.64 12.42
CA ASP A 102 4.93 11.39 11.65
C ASP A 102 4.64 10.60 10.37
N MET A 103 3.86 9.51 10.47
CA MET A 103 3.51 8.69 9.30
C MET A 103 2.71 9.52 8.30
N LYS A 104 1.67 10.23 8.77
CA LYS A 104 0.82 11.07 7.92
C LYS A 104 1.60 12.19 7.22
N LYS A 105 2.61 12.75 7.88
CA LYS A 105 3.50 13.75 7.28
C LYS A 105 4.28 13.16 6.10
N ILE A 106 4.92 12.01 6.29
CA ILE A 106 5.65 11.31 5.21
C ILE A 106 4.72 11.01 4.03
N LEU A 107 3.51 10.51 4.30
CA LEU A 107 2.53 10.21 3.27
C LEU A 107 2.13 11.43 2.44
N ARG A 108 1.98 12.60 3.08
CA ARG A 108 1.64 13.86 2.40
C ARG A 108 2.80 14.38 1.56
N GLU A 109 3.99 14.41 2.13
CA GLU A 109 5.21 14.88 1.44
C GLU A 109 5.53 14.01 0.22
N ALA A 110 5.29 12.69 0.31
CA ALA A 110 5.52 11.76 -0.78
C ALA A 110 4.47 11.82 -1.91
N ARG A 111 3.30 12.43 -1.67
CA ARG A 111 2.22 12.53 -2.67
C ARG A 111 2.32 13.80 -3.54
N CYS A 112 3.22 14.73 -3.17
CA CYS A 112 3.46 15.99 -3.85
C CYS A 112 4.39 15.85 -5.06
#